data_AF-A0A5N4CCH0-F1
#
_entry.id   AF-A0A5N4CCH0-F1
#
_cell.length_a   1.000
_cell.length_b   1.000
_cell.length_c   1.000
_cell.angle_alpha   90.00
_cell.angle_beta   90.00
_cell.angle_gamma   90.00
#
_symmetry.space_group_name_H-M   'P 1'
#
loop_
_entity.id
_entity.type
_entity.pdbx_description
1 polymer ?
#
loop_
_entity_poly.entity_id
_entity_poly.type
_entity_poly.pdbx_seq_one_letter_code
_entity_poly.pdbx_strand_id
1 'polypeptide(L)'
;MAELNIGQHCQVEHCRQRDSKTGETASKRRKGAKNSETAAKVALMKLKMHADGDKSLPQAERIYFQVFFPKGSKEKSRPMFFCQRWSIGKVIDAAASLASLRNDNNKSTAQKLRLCHVTSGEALPLDHILETWIAKEDCPLHNGGNIILEYLNDEEQFLKNIDSYLE
;
A
#
# COMPACT_ATOMS: atom_id res chain seq x y z
N MET A 1 -67.60 -28.65 17.32
CA MET A 1 -68.18 -28.57 15.95
C MET A 1 -67.03 -28.41 14.97
N ALA A 2 -67.15 -29.03 13.80
CA ALA A 2 -66.34 -28.83 12.59
C ALA A 2 -64.80 -28.96 12.70
N GLU A 3 -64.30 -30.13 12.30
CA GLU A 3 -63.00 -30.26 11.62
C GLU A 3 -63.09 -29.80 10.14
N LEU A 4 -61.92 -29.56 9.52
CA LEU A 4 -61.57 -29.58 8.07
C LEU A 4 -60.05 -29.28 8.01
N ASN A 5 -59.06 -30.16 7.73
CA ASN A 5 -58.92 -31.33 6.84
C ASN A 5 -58.93 -30.92 5.35
N ILE A 6 -57.97 -31.21 4.44
CA ILE A 6 -56.95 -32.29 4.23
C ILE A 6 -55.58 -31.62 3.82
N GLY A 7 -54.35 -32.20 3.79
CA GLY A 7 -53.83 -33.58 3.88
C GLY A 7 -52.29 -33.66 4.06
N GLN A 8 -51.68 -34.82 4.34
CA GLN A 8 -51.18 -35.82 3.36
C GLN A 8 -50.15 -35.26 2.36
N HIS A 9 -48.97 -35.85 2.11
CA HIS A 9 -48.45 -37.19 2.44
C HIS A 9 -46.92 -37.23 2.23
N CYS A 10 -46.16 -37.91 3.09
CA CYS A 10 -44.93 -38.59 2.66
C CYS A 10 -44.68 -39.80 3.56
N GLN A 11 -44.28 -40.91 2.95
CA GLN A 11 -44.47 -42.26 3.49
C GLN A 11 -43.14 -42.91 3.91
N VAL A 12 -43.21 -43.72 4.98
CA VAL A 12 -42.33 -44.87 5.29
C VAL A 12 -40.91 -44.59 5.83
N GLU A 13 -40.80 -44.78 7.15
CA GLU A 13 -39.87 -45.68 7.87
C GLU A 13 -38.37 -45.80 7.46
N HIS A 14 -37.51 -45.22 8.31
CA HIS A 14 -36.39 -45.89 8.99
C HIS A 14 -35.57 -46.97 8.25
N CYS A 15 -34.48 -46.60 7.57
CA CYS A 15 -33.22 -47.38 7.68
C CYS A 15 -31.95 -46.57 7.35
N ARG A 16 -30.84 -46.96 7.99
CA ARG A 16 -29.52 -46.29 8.03
C ARG A 16 -28.72 -46.44 6.74
N GLN A 17 -27.98 -45.41 6.36
CA GLN A 17 -26.66 -45.55 5.69
C GLN A 17 -25.74 -44.34 5.99
N ARG A 18 -24.43 -44.54 5.83
CA ARG A 18 -23.34 -43.65 6.29
C ARG A 18 -22.69 -42.83 5.16
N ASP A 19 -22.08 -41.71 5.55
CA ASP A 19 -20.89 -41.05 4.99
C ASP A 19 -20.76 -40.86 3.46
N SER A 20 -20.77 -39.59 2.98
CA SER A 20 -19.60 -38.98 2.29
C SER A 20 -19.82 -37.55 1.75
N LYS A 21 -18.98 -36.62 2.23
CA LYS A 21 -18.29 -35.52 1.51
C LYS A 21 -19.08 -34.47 0.65
N THR A 22 -18.82 -33.20 1.00
CA THR A 22 -18.89 -31.97 0.15
C THR A 22 -20.25 -31.26 0.04
N GLY A 23 -20.27 -29.94 0.26
CA GLY A 23 -21.48 -29.10 0.10
C GLY A 23 -21.41 -27.75 0.82
N GLU A 24 -20.70 -26.80 0.21
CA GLU A 24 -20.68 -25.34 0.46
C GLU A 24 -21.48 -24.75 1.66
N THR A 25 -20.75 -24.25 2.66
CA THR A 25 -21.30 -23.29 3.63
C THR A 25 -21.43 -21.90 2.98
N ALA A 26 -22.62 -21.63 2.42
CA ALA A 26 -23.02 -20.34 1.85
C ALA A 26 -23.10 -19.22 2.91
N SER A 27 -21.94 -18.81 3.41
CA SER A 27 -21.77 -17.69 4.34
C SER A 27 -22.15 -16.40 3.62
N LYS A 28 -23.34 -15.87 3.92
CA LYS A 28 -23.83 -14.56 3.42
C LYS A 28 -22.76 -13.49 3.68
N ARG A 29 -21.97 -13.17 2.63
CA ARG A 29 -20.98 -12.08 2.64
C ARG A 29 -21.67 -10.80 3.10
N ARG A 30 -21.33 -10.33 4.30
CA ARG A 30 -21.74 -9.00 4.78
C ARG A 30 -21.12 -7.97 3.83
N LYS A 31 -21.93 -7.40 2.93
CA LYS A 31 -21.54 -6.25 2.11
C LYS A 31 -21.40 -5.02 3.02
N GLY A 32 -20.26 -4.93 3.70
CA GLY A 32 -19.85 -3.76 4.48
C GLY A 32 -19.49 -2.60 3.56
N ALA A 33 -20.50 -1.94 3.02
CA ALA A 33 -20.31 -0.76 2.19
C ALA A 33 -20.09 0.48 3.07
N LYS A 34 -19.09 1.31 2.69
CA LYS A 34 -18.94 2.72 3.06
C LYS A 34 -18.65 3.04 4.54
N ASN A 35 -17.42 2.75 4.97
CA ASN A 35 -16.71 3.67 5.89
C ASN A 35 -15.23 3.81 5.47
N SER A 36 -15.02 4.17 4.20
CA SER A 36 -13.69 4.41 3.63
C SER A 36 -12.94 5.54 4.34
N GLU A 37 -13.65 6.57 4.82
CA GLU A 37 -13.04 7.69 5.53
C GLU A 37 -12.43 7.26 6.88
N THR A 38 -13.16 6.48 7.68
CA THR A 38 -12.59 5.93 8.93
C THR A 38 -11.50 4.90 8.62
N ALA A 39 -11.64 4.09 7.57
CA ALA A 39 -10.59 3.17 7.15
C ALA A 39 -9.30 3.92 6.75
N ALA A 40 -9.41 5.03 6.02
CA ALA A 40 -8.28 5.88 5.63
C ALA A 40 -7.65 6.57 6.85
N LYS A 41 -8.46 7.13 7.77
CA LYS A 41 -7.99 7.72 9.03
C LYS A 41 -7.25 6.68 9.89
N VAL A 42 -7.78 5.46 10.02
CA VAL A 42 -7.14 4.36 10.75
C VAL A 42 -5.87 3.86 10.05
N ALA A 43 -5.85 3.79 8.72
CA ALA A 43 -4.66 3.45 7.94
C ALA A 43 -3.54 4.48 8.17
N LEU A 44 -3.86 5.78 8.07
CA LEU A 44 -2.93 6.87 8.36
C LEU A 44 -2.43 6.83 9.82
N MET A 45 -3.30 6.55 10.80
CA MET A 45 -2.87 6.39 12.19
C MET A 45 -1.89 5.23 12.37
N LYS A 46 -2.19 4.05 11.81
CA LYS A 46 -1.29 2.88 11.85
C LYS A 46 0.06 3.20 11.20
N LEU A 47 0.03 3.82 10.02
CA LEU A 47 1.22 4.23 9.29
C LEU A 47 2.05 5.21 10.14
N LYS A 48 1.43 6.24 10.74
CA LYS A 48 2.10 7.20 11.64
C LYS A 48 2.68 6.57 12.91
N MET A 49 2.07 5.51 13.47
CA MET A 49 2.59 4.81 14.65
C MET A 49 3.83 3.96 14.36
N HIS A 50 3.96 3.43 13.14
CA HIS A 50 5.08 2.58 12.74
C HIS A 50 6.13 3.31 11.89
N ALA A 51 5.85 4.53 11.44
CA ALA A 51 6.73 5.27 10.54
C ALA A 51 8.05 5.64 11.20
N ASP A 52 9.15 5.26 10.55
CA ASP A 52 10.50 5.60 10.96
C ASP A 52 11.01 6.86 10.22
N GLY A 53 11.97 7.56 10.83
CA GLY A 53 12.46 8.83 10.29
C GLY A 53 13.13 9.72 11.34
N ASP A 54 13.58 10.90 10.91
CA ASP A 54 14.28 11.85 11.78
C ASP A 54 13.35 12.44 12.85
N LYS A 55 13.50 11.94 14.07
CA LYS A 55 12.65 12.31 15.23
C LYS A 55 12.80 13.80 15.63
N SER A 56 13.83 14.50 15.16
CA SER A 56 14.01 15.94 15.40
C SER A 56 13.05 16.82 14.58
N LEU A 57 12.50 16.31 13.47
CA LEU A 57 11.59 17.07 12.61
C LEU A 57 10.29 17.46 13.34
N PRO A 58 9.84 18.73 13.28
CA PRO A 58 8.55 19.13 13.84
C PRO A 58 7.39 18.35 13.22
N GLN A 59 6.42 17.91 14.04
CA GLN A 59 5.32 17.05 13.56
C GLN A 59 4.48 17.69 12.44
N ALA A 60 4.34 19.03 12.45
CA ALA A 60 3.62 19.78 11.44
C ALA A 60 4.24 19.68 10.04
N GLU A 61 5.54 19.33 9.94
CA GLU A 61 6.28 19.24 8.67
C GLU A 61 6.37 17.81 8.14
N ARG A 62 5.92 16.82 8.93
CA ARG A 62 6.07 15.40 8.62
C ARG A 62 5.02 14.95 7.62
N ILE A 63 5.49 14.60 6.42
CA ILE A 63 4.72 13.86 5.43
C ILE A 63 5.10 12.40 5.55
N TYR A 64 4.09 11.55 5.64
CA TYR A 64 4.24 10.13 5.89
C TYR A 64 3.92 9.35 4.61
N PHE A 65 4.65 8.26 4.35
CA PHE A 65 4.41 7.38 3.22
C PHE A 65 4.67 5.92 3.57
N GLN A 66 4.01 5.00 2.87
CA GLN A 66 4.50 3.63 2.75
C GLN A 66 5.55 3.60 1.63
N VAL A 67 6.81 3.37 1.99
CA VAL A 67 7.94 3.35 1.06
C VAL A 67 8.19 1.92 0.63
N PHE A 68 7.91 1.60 -0.62
CA PHE A 68 8.25 0.31 -1.24
C PHE A 68 9.69 0.31 -1.72
N PHE A 69 10.35 -0.84 -1.61
CA PHE A 69 11.79 -0.97 -1.83
C PHE A 69 12.11 -1.72 -3.13
N PRO A 70 13.36 -1.59 -3.63
CA PRO A 70 13.83 -2.30 -4.81
C PRO A 70 13.60 -3.81 -4.73
N LYS A 71 13.28 -4.44 -5.86
CA LYS A 71 13.08 -5.91 -5.88
C LYS A 71 14.34 -6.64 -5.43
N GLY A 72 14.16 -7.63 -4.54
CA GLY A 72 15.27 -8.33 -3.87
C GLY A 72 15.74 -7.71 -2.55
N SER A 73 15.15 -6.59 -2.12
CA SER A 73 15.31 -6.08 -0.75
C SER A 73 14.80 -7.07 0.30
N LYS A 74 15.37 -7.05 1.51
CA LYS A 74 15.00 -7.95 2.63
C LYS A 74 13.56 -7.72 3.13
N GLU A 75 13.06 -6.51 2.94
CA GLU A 75 11.71 -6.06 3.30
C GLU A 75 11.03 -5.57 2.00
N LYS A 76 9.72 -5.76 1.86
CA LYS A 76 8.96 -5.26 0.69
C LYS A 76 8.76 -3.74 0.75
N SER A 77 8.35 -3.23 1.92
CA SER A 77 8.07 -1.82 2.15
C SER A 77 8.06 -1.49 3.63
N ARG A 78 8.38 -0.24 3.98
CA ARG A 78 8.31 0.27 5.35
C ARG A 78 7.57 1.61 5.41
N PRO A 79 6.75 1.87 6.44
CA PRO A 79 6.25 3.22 6.69
C PRO A 79 7.43 4.15 7.08
N MET A 80 7.49 5.34 6.50
CA MET A 80 8.48 6.36 6.83
C MET A 80 7.86 7.76 6.87
N PHE A 81 8.60 8.72 7.43
CA PHE A 81 8.24 10.13 7.34
C PHE A 81 9.41 11.04 6.99
N PHE A 82 9.12 12.12 6.26
CA PHE A 82 10.08 13.11 5.77
C PHE A 82 9.56 14.54 5.99
N CYS A 83 10.44 15.53 5.98
CA CYS A 83 10.02 16.94 6.00
C CYS A 83 9.50 17.36 4.62
N GLN A 84 8.34 18.01 4.54
CA GLN A 84 7.76 18.50 3.28
C GLN A 84 8.70 19.43 2.48
N ARG A 85 9.59 20.16 3.18
CA ARG A 85 10.53 21.11 2.58
C ARG A 85 11.87 20.48 2.14
N TRP A 86 12.02 19.16 2.21
CA TRP A 86 13.21 18.49 1.69
C TRP A 86 13.13 18.31 0.17
N SER A 87 14.29 18.35 -0.49
CA SER A 87 14.41 17.92 -1.88
C SER A 87 14.22 16.41 -2.00
N ILE A 88 13.76 15.94 -3.16
CA ILE A 88 13.59 14.51 -3.44
C ILE A 88 14.90 13.75 -3.28
N GLY A 89 16.05 14.34 -3.66
CA GLY A 89 17.37 13.76 -3.40
C GLY A 89 17.59 13.48 -1.90
N LYS A 90 17.31 14.45 -1.04
CA LYS A 90 17.43 14.28 0.42
C LYS A 90 16.44 13.27 1.00
N VAL A 91 15.23 13.17 0.41
CA VAL A 91 14.26 12.12 0.76
C VAL A 91 14.82 10.73 0.43
N ILE A 92 15.44 10.56 -0.75
CA ILE A 92 16.08 9.31 -1.16
C ILE A 92 17.28 8.98 -0.25
N ASP A 93 18.14 9.95 0.07
CA ASP A 93 19.28 9.76 0.97
C ASP A 93 18.83 9.27 2.37
N ALA A 94 17.80 9.89 2.93
CA ALA A 94 17.22 9.51 4.21
C ALA A 94 16.56 8.13 4.15
N ALA A 95 15.70 7.88 3.15
CA ALA A 95 14.99 6.61 3.00
C ALA A 95 15.95 5.43 2.74
N ALA A 96 17.00 5.64 1.94
CA ALA A 96 18.05 4.66 1.72
C ALA A 96 18.81 4.35 3.01
N SER A 97 19.14 5.37 3.81
CA SER A 97 19.80 5.19 5.11
C SER A 97 18.94 4.40 6.09
N LEU A 98 17.63 4.70 6.16
CA LEU A 98 16.68 3.98 7.03
C LEU A 98 16.48 2.52 6.60
N ALA A 99 16.43 2.26 5.29
CA ALA A 99 16.24 0.92 4.72
C ALA A 99 17.53 0.11 4.53
N SER A 100 18.71 0.69 4.86
CA SER A 100 20.03 0.13 4.56
C SER A 100 20.24 -0.20 3.07
N LEU A 101 19.69 0.63 2.18
CA LEU A 101 19.87 0.54 0.72
C LEU A 101 21.16 1.27 0.30
N ARG A 102 21.78 0.79 -0.78
CA ARG A 102 23.02 1.35 -1.31
C ARG A 102 22.72 2.52 -2.24
N ASN A 103 22.81 3.75 -1.72
CA ASN A 103 22.74 4.96 -2.53
C ASN A 103 24.14 5.40 -2.98
N ASP A 104 24.45 5.19 -4.25
CA ASP A 104 25.71 5.60 -4.90
C ASP A 104 25.48 6.73 -5.93
N ASN A 105 24.40 7.50 -5.82
CA ASN A 105 23.95 8.47 -6.84
C ASN A 105 24.98 9.56 -7.23
N ASN A 106 26.00 9.80 -6.38
CA ASN A 106 27.12 10.71 -6.66
C ASN A 106 28.23 10.09 -7.54
N LYS A 107 28.14 8.80 -7.87
CA LYS A 107 29.07 8.10 -8.76
C LYS A 107 28.44 7.95 -10.15
N SER A 108 29.28 7.78 -11.17
CA SER A 108 28.86 7.42 -12.52
C SER A 108 28.50 5.93 -12.61
N THR A 109 27.48 5.50 -11.87
CA THR A 109 26.91 4.15 -11.93
C THR A 109 25.86 4.07 -13.03
N ALA A 110 25.74 2.91 -13.69
CA ALA A 110 24.75 2.68 -14.74
C ALA A 110 23.31 2.83 -14.21
N GLN A 111 23.06 2.32 -12.99
CA GLN A 111 21.81 2.50 -12.27
C GLN A 111 21.97 3.48 -11.10
N LYS A 112 20.92 4.25 -10.83
CA LYS A 112 20.82 5.18 -9.70
C LYS A 112 19.51 4.94 -8.96
N LEU A 113 19.53 5.12 -7.64
CA LEU A 113 18.35 4.99 -6.80
C LEU A 113 17.43 6.18 -7.03
N ARG A 114 16.21 5.92 -7.50
CA ARG A 114 15.19 6.93 -7.81
C ARG A 114 13.97 6.75 -6.92
N LEU A 115 13.28 7.85 -6.63
CA LEU A 115 11.95 7.85 -6.05
C LEU A 115 10.91 7.92 -7.17
N CYS A 116 10.00 6.96 -7.22
CA CYS A 116 9.00 6.82 -8.28
C CYS A 116 7.59 6.99 -7.71
N HIS A 117 6.73 7.68 -8.47
CA HIS A 117 5.33 7.83 -8.13
C HIS A 117 4.55 6.54 -8.41
N VAL A 118 3.68 6.15 -7.46
CA VAL A 118 2.91 4.89 -7.52
C VAL A 118 1.85 4.83 -8.62
N THR A 119 1.29 5.97 -9.06
CA THR A 119 0.22 5.95 -10.09
C THR A 119 0.73 6.22 -11.50
N SER A 120 1.71 7.11 -11.66
CA SER A 120 2.27 7.46 -12.98
C SER A 120 3.55 6.69 -13.33
N GLY A 121 4.21 6.06 -12.36
CA GLY A 121 5.52 5.43 -12.52
C GLY A 121 6.68 6.42 -12.67
N GLU A 122 6.39 7.71 -12.80
CA GLU A 122 7.34 8.80 -13.01
C GLU A 122 8.40 8.83 -11.91
N ALA A 123 9.68 8.87 -12.28
CA ALA A 123 10.79 9.08 -11.38
C ALA A 123 10.91 10.58 -11.07
N LEU A 124 10.74 10.95 -9.80
CA LEU A 124 10.74 12.34 -9.37
C LEU A 124 12.15 12.97 -9.50
N PRO A 125 12.30 14.18 -10.07
CA PRO A 125 13.57 14.89 -10.16
C PRO A 125 14.14 15.20 -8.76
N LEU A 126 15.46 15.03 -8.61
CA LEU A 126 16.15 15.07 -7.31
C LEU A 126 16.18 16.47 -6.68
N ASP A 127 16.11 17.51 -7.49
CA ASP A 127 16.15 18.93 -7.18
C ASP A 127 14.78 19.51 -6.79
N HIS A 128 13.68 18.85 -7.19
CA HIS A 128 12.33 19.24 -6.77
C HIS A 128 12.15 19.10 -5.25
N ILE A 129 11.27 19.91 -4.68
CA ILE A 129 10.86 19.83 -3.27
C ILE A 129 9.65 18.91 -3.13
N LEU A 130 9.63 18.11 -2.06
CA LEU A 130 8.55 17.15 -1.78
C LEU A 130 7.16 17.81 -1.71
N GLU A 131 7.07 18.99 -1.09
CA GLU A 131 5.85 19.81 -1.02
C GLU A 131 5.27 20.16 -2.40
N THR A 132 6.11 20.44 -3.41
CA THR A 132 5.67 20.72 -4.78
C THR A 132 4.94 19.53 -5.41
N TRP A 133 5.36 18.31 -5.08
CA TRP A 133 4.70 17.07 -5.54
C TRP A 133 3.41 16.76 -4.79
N ILE A 134 3.24 17.28 -3.57
CA ILE A 134 2.01 17.14 -2.78
C ILE A 134 0.95 18.15 -3.25
N ALA A 135 1.38 19.34 -3.67
CA ALA A 135 0.52 20.43 -4.15
C ALA A 135 0.18 20.36 -5.66
N LYS A 136 0.67 19.35 -6.39
CA LYS A 136 0.47 19.18 -7.84
C LYS A 136 -0.99 18.83 -8.15
N GLU A 137 -1.61 19.47 -9.13
CA GLU A 137 -3.00 19.17 -9.52
C GLU A 137 -3.10 17.78 -10.18
N ASP A 138 -2.20 17.48 -11.12
CA ASP A 138 -2.10 16.18 -11.78
C ASP A 138 -1.21 15.21 -10.99
N CYS A 139 -1.81 14.11 -10.52
CA CYS A 139 -1.11 13.03 -9.80
C CYS A 139 -0.33 13.49 -8.54
N PRO A 140 -0.98 14.14 -7.54
CA PRO A 140 -0.32 14.52 -6.30
C PRO A 140 0.15 13.35 -5.44
N LEU A 141 1.27 13.57 -4.75
CA LEU A 141 1.68 12.75 -3.62
C LEU A 141 0.78 13.02 -2.40
N HIS A 142 0.19 11.97 -1.85
CA HIS A 142 -0.72 12.08 -0.71
C HIS A 142 0.01 11.75 0.61
N ASN A 143 -0.24 12.53 1.67
CA ASN A 143 0.24 12.20 3.02
C ASN A 143 -0.51 10.95 3.53
N GLY A 144 0.24 9.87 3.77
CA GLY A 144 -0.29 8.51 3.99
C GLY A 144 -0.37 7.65 2.74
N GLY A 145 0.09 8.14 1.58
CA GLY A 145 0.13 7.42 0.32
C GLY A 145 1.36 6.52 0.17
N ASN A 146 1.53 5.98 -1.04
CA ASN A 146 2.61 5.04 -1.37
C ASN A 146 3.62 5.71 -2.31
N ILE A 147 4.91 5.42 -2.09
CA ILE A 147 6.01 5.80 -2.99
C ILE A 147 6.95 4.60 -3.16
N ILE A 148 7.68 4.53 -4.28
CA ILE A 148 8.54 3.39 -4.59
C ILE A 148 9.98 3.87 -4.77
N LEU A 149 10.94 3.19 -4.14
CA LEU A 149 12.35 3.31 -4.43
C LEU A 149 12.77 2.17 -5.37
N GLU A 150 13.42 2.50 -6.49
CA GLU A 150 13.98 1.50 -7.42
C GLU A 150 15.27 2.03 -8.07
N TYR A 151 16.15 1.12 -8.47
CA TYR A 151 17.36 1.37 -9.23
C TYR A 151 17.05 1.45 -10.73
N LEU A 152 16.90 2.67 -11.23
CA LEU A 152 16.65 2.93 -12.66
C LEU A 152 17.95 3.30 -13.36
N ASN A 153 18.06 2.97 -14.65
CA ASN A 153 19.14 3.47 -15.49
C ASN A 153 18.98 4.99 -15.71
N ASP A 154 20.05 5.72 -16.02
CA ASP A 154 19.98 7.18 -16.22
C ASP A 154 19.01 7.61 -17.35
N GLU A 155 18.76 6.73 -18.32
CA GLU A 155 17.79 6.94 -19.41
C GLU A 155 16.34 6.63 -19.01
N GLU A 156 16.12 5.91 -17.90
CA GLU A 156 14.79 5.45 -17.48
C GLU A 156 14.13 6.44 -16.51
N GLN A 157 13.18 7.21 -17.05
CA GLN A 157 12.38 8.20 -16.30
C GLN A 157 11.09 7.60 -15.69
N PHE A 158 10.76 6.34 -16.01
CA PHE A 158 9.51 5.69 -15.57
C PHE A 158 9.75 4.25 -15.13
N LEU A 159 9.25 3.92 -13.93
CA LEU A 159 9.21 2.57 -13.41
C LEU A 159 8.13 1.74 -14.12
N LYS A 160 8.55 0.64 -14.74
CA LYS A 160 7.66 -0.33 -15.40
C LYS A 160 7.10 -1.32 -14.37
N ASN A 161 5.88 -1.81 -14.60
CA ASN A 161 5.20 -2.84 -13.79
C ASN A 161 4.98 -2.45 -12.32
N ILE A 162 4.41 -1.26 -12.09
CA ILE A 162 4.19 -0.69 -10.75
C ILE A 162 3.31 -1.61 -9.87
N ASP A 163 2.31 -2.26 -10.46
CA ASP A 163 1.37 -3.13 -9.73
C ASP A 163 2.09 -4.22 -8.93
N SER A 164 3.19 -4.75 -9.44
CA SER A 164 3.98 -5.81 -8.80
C SER A 164 4.71 -5.40 -7.50
N TYR A 165 4.63 -4.12 -7.09
CA TYR A 165 5.05 -3.66 -5.76
C TYR A 165 3.89 -3.63 -4.77
N LEU A 166 2.64 -3.57 -5.26
CA LEU A 166 1.42 -3.41 -4.46
C LEU A 166 0.73 -4.75 -4.13
N GLU A 167 1.25 -5.87 -4.65
CA GLU A 167 0.82 -7.27 -4.41
C GLU A 167 1.46 -7.90 -3.14
#